data_AF-X1T2P6-F1
#
_entry.id   AF-X1T2P6-F1
#
_cell.length_a   1.000
_cell.length_b   1.000
_cell.length_c   1.000
_cell.angle_alpha   90.00
_cell.angle_beta   90.00
_cell.angle_gamma   90.00
#
_symmetry.space_group_name_H-M   'P 1'
#
loop_
_entity.id
_entity.type
_entity.pdbx_description
1 polymer ?
#
loop_
_entity_poly.entity_id
_entity_poly.type
_entity_poly.pdbx_seq_one_letter_code
_entity_poly.pdbx_strand_id
1 'polypeptide(L)'
;QQLDLYACVRPIRHFSGVPAPVKNPEFVDVVIFRENTDDIYLGIEWEAYSKEATKIIGFLSKEFKVDINEDSGIGIKPMSEFKSKRLIRKATPYKTNDGK
;
A
#
# COMPACT_ATOMS: atom_id res chain seq x y z
N GLN A 1 -10.81 5.64 12.28
CA GLN A 1 -10.22 6.94 11.88
C GLN A 1 -11.36 7.93 11.66
N GLN A 2 -11.42 9.04 12.39
CA GLN A 2 -12.56 9.99 12.31
C GLN A 2 -12.46 10.97 11.13
N LEU A 3 -11.24 11.23 10.63
CA LEU A 3 -10.98 12.27 9.63
C LEU A 3 -10.79 11.74 8.19
N ASP A 4 -10.85 10.41 7.97
CA ASP A 4 -10.61 9.75 6.66
C ASP A 4 -9.40 10.32 5.88
N LEU A 5 -8.24 10.45 6.56
CA LEU A 5 -7.00 10.92 5.94
C LEU A 5 -6.36 9.81 5.09
N TYR A 6 -6.94 9.57 3.92
CA TYR A 6 -6.63 8.39 3.11
C TYR A 6 -5.38 8.50 2.24
N ALA A 7 -4.91 9.72 1.98
CA ALA A 7 -3.75 9.98 1.14
C ALA A 7 -2.56 10.39 2.01
N CYS A 8 -1.50 9.58 2.00
CA CYS A 8 -0.21 9.96 2.54
C CYS A 8 0.59 10.64 1.40
N VAL A 9 0.80 11.95 1.52
CA VAL A 9 1.51 12.77 0.51
C VAL A 9 2.93 13.05 1.00
N ARG A 10 3.94 12.72 0.18
CA ARG A 10 5.36 12.85 0.54
C ARG A 10 6.12 13.58 -0.57
N PRO A 11 6.31 14.91 -0.47
CA PRO A 11 7.21 15.62 -1.37
C PRO A 11 8.67 15.27 -1.03
N ILE A 12 9.45 14.96 -2.05
CA ILE A 12 10.86 14.58 -1.96
C ILE A 12 11.62 15.39 -3.00
N ARG A 13 12.52 16.24 -2.53
CA ARG A 13 13.44 16.97 -3.40
C ARG A 13 14.82 17.03 -2.78
N HIS A 14 15.85 17.12 -3.62
CA HIS A 14 17.19 17.42 -3.14
C HIS A 14 17.35 18.90 -2.78
N PHE A 15 18.16 19.15 -1.76
CA PHE A 15 18.58 20.48 -1.34
C PHE A 15 20.09 20.60 -1.50
N SER A 16 20.53 21.67 -2.19
CA SER A 16 21.96 21.93 -2.41
C SER A 16 22.73 21.96 -1.09
N GLY A 17 23.91 21.33 -1.06
CA GLY A 17 24.74 21.20 0.14
C GLY A 17 24.38 20.02 1.05
N VAL A 18 23.24 19.34 0.85
CA VAL A 18 22.91 18.11 1.58
C VAL A 18 23.57 16.91 0.88
N PRO A 19 24.41 16.12 1.57
CA PRO A 19 25.04 14.95 0.97
C PRO A 19 23.98 13.93 0.60
N ALA A 20 24.15 13.31 -0.57
CA ALA A 20 23.27 12.26 -1.06
C ALA A 20 24.09 11.05 -1.52
N PRO A 21 23.59 9.82 -1.34
CA PRO A 21 24.31 8.61 -1.72
C PRO A 21 24.27 8.33 -3.23
N VAL A 22 23.52 9.11 -4.01
CA VAL A 22 23.35 8.94 -5.47
C VAL A 22 24.18 9.96 -6.24
N LYS A 23 24.54 9.64 -7.50
CA LYS A 23 25.42 10.48 -8.33
C LYS A 23 24.84 11.85 -8.70
N ASN A 24 23.53 11.91 -8.95
CA ASN A 24 22.84 13.10 -9.46
C ASN A 24 21.57 13.38 -8.65
N PRO A 25 21.69 13.76 -7.36
CA PRO A 25 20.54 13.97 -6.49
C PRO A 25 19.69 15.19 -6.92
N GLU A 26 20.27 16.15 -7.63
CA GLU A 26 19.62 17.37 -8.12
C GLU A 26 18.41 17.10 -9.05
N PHE A 27 18.35 15.91 -9.66
CA PHE A 27 17.22 15.50 -10.50
C PHE A 27 16.07 14.88 -9.70
N VAL A 28 16.21 14.71 -8.39
CA VAL A 28 15.12 14.24 -7.53
C VAL A 28 14.20 15.40 -7.20
N ASP A 29 13.03 15.40 -7.81
CA ASP A 29 11.92 16.32 -7.54
C ASP A 29 10.60 15.60 -7.82
N VAL A 30 10.10 14.91 -6.80
CA VAL A 30 8.92 14.03 -6.91
C VAL A 30 8.00 14.22 -5.73
N VAL A 31 6.71 13.96 -5.94
CA VAL A 31 5.75 13.87 -4.84
C VAL A 31 5.06 12.51 -4.90
N ILE A 32 5.21 11.74 -3.83
CA ILE A 32 4.60 10.42 -3.72
C ILE A 32 3.22 10.58 -3.10
N PHE A 33 2.20 10.10 -3.82
CA PHE A 33 0.85 9.89 -3.31
C PHE A 33 0.68 8.42 -3.00
N ARG A 34 0.52 8.09 -1.72
CA ARG A 34 0.32 6.72 -1.25
C ARG A 34 -1.08 6.56 -0.66
N GLU A 35 -1.80 5.54 -1.12
CA GLU A 35 -3.03 5.07 -0.47
C GLU A 35 -2.68 4.54 0.92
N ASN A 36 -3.39 5.00 1.95
CA ASN A 36 -3.04 4.77 3.35
C ASN A 36 -4.15 4.06 4.15
N THR A 37 -5.11 3.42 3.48
CA THR A 37 -6.28 2.80 4.10
C THR A 37 -6.63 1.42 3.55
N ASP A 38 -5.91 0.90 2.56
CA ASP A 38 -6.09 -0.42 1.94
C ASP A 38 -4.84 -1.29 2.11
N ASP A 39 -4.77 -2.37 1.32
CA ASP A 39 -3.60 -3.25 1.26
C ASP A 39 -3.42 -4.06 2.56
N ILE A 40 -2.31 -4.79 2.66
CA ILE A 40 -1.92 -5.59 3.83
C ILE A 40 -1.84 -4.77 5.13
N TYR A 41 -1.72 -3.44 5.01
CA TYR A 41 -1.71 -2.52 6.16
C TYR A 41 -3.04 -2.45 6.91
N LEU A 42 -4.10 -3.05 6.36
CA LEU A 42 -5.34 -3.30 7.10
C LEU A 42 -5.14 -4.28 8.27
N GLY A 43 -4.07 -5.08 8.27
CA GLY A 43 -3.77 -6.01 9.36
C GLY A 43 -4.78 -7.15 9.48
N ILE A 44 -5.43 -7.52 8.37
CA ILE A 44 -6.33 -8.68 8.32
C ILE A 44 -5.46 -9.92 8.14
N GLU A 45 -4.99 -10.44 9.26
CA GLU A 45 -4.04 -11.54 9.31
C GLU A 45 -4.30 -12.50 10.48
N TRP A 46 -3.88 -13.74 10.30
CA TRP A 46 -3.97 -14.82 11.28
C TRP A 46 -2.66 -15.58 11.35
N GLU A 47 -2.24 -15.88 12.58
CA GLU A 47 -1.01 -16.60 12.87
C GLU A 47 -1.05 -18.03 12.30
N ALA A 48 0.13 -18.54 11.93
CA ALA A 48 0.31 -19.94 11.55
C ALA A 48 -0.27 -20.87 12.63
N TYR A 49 -0.85 -21.99 12.20
CA TYR A 49 -1.49 -22.99 13.06
C TYR A 49 -2.70 -22.50 13.88
N SER A 50 -3.15 -21.25 13.72
CA SER A 50 -4.40 -20.78 14.32
C SER A 50 -5.61 -21.50 13.71
N LYS A 51 -6.72 -21.54 14.45
CA LYS A 51 -7.97 -22.17 13.98
C LYS A 51 -8.51 -21.44 12.75
N GLU A 52 -8.37 -20.12 12.72
CA GLU A 52 -8.78 -19.23 11.64
C GLU A 52 -7.94 -19.47 10.38
N ALA A 53 -6.60 -19.49 10.51
CA ALA A 53 -5.71 -19.78 9.38
C ALA A 53 -6.00 -21.16 8.77
N THR A 54 -6.12 -22.19 9.62
CA THR A 54 -6.45 -23.57 9.18
C THR A 54 -7.78 -23.61 8.42
N LYS A 55 -8.80 -22.90 8.93
CA LYS A 55 -10.11 -22.82 8.28
C LYS A 55 -10.03 -22.15 6.91
N ILE A 56 -9.26 -21.07 6.79
CA ILE A 56 -9.08 -20.35 5.52
C ILE A 56 -8.31 -21.21 4.52
N ILE A 57 -7.21 -21.84 4.94
CA ILE A 57 -6.42 -22.77 4.11
C ILE A 57 -7.31 -23.89 3.58
N GLY A 58 -8.07 -24.54 4.46
CA GLY A 58 -9.00 -25.61 4.08
C GLY A 58 -10.09 -25.13 3.11
N PHE A 59 -10.63 -23.93 3.31
CA PHE A 59 -11.60 -23.32 2.40
C PHE A 59 -10.99 -23.07 1.01
N LEU A 60 -9.80 -22.46 0.95
CA LEU A 60 -9.11 -22.18 -0.30
C LEU A 60 -8.74 -23.45 -1.07
N SER A 61 -8.28 -24.48 -0.37
CA SER A 61 -8.00 -25.80 -0.96
C SER A 61 -9.26 -26.47 -1.49
N LYS A 62 -10.36 -26.46 -0.72
CA LYS A 62 -11.61 -27.12 -1.12
C LYS A 62 -12.29 -26.43 -2.30
N GLU A 63 -12.51 -25.12 -2.19
CA GLU A 63 -13.35 -24.35 -3.12
C GLU A 63 -12.58 -23.84 -4.33
N PHE A 64 -11.31 -23.45 -4.15
CA PHE A 64 -10.51 -22.83 -5.22
C PHE A 64 -9.33 -23.69 -5.67
N LYS A 65 -9.13 -24.87 -5.08
CA LYS A 65 -8.02 -25.80 -5.40
C LYS A 65 -6.65 -25.14 -5.25
N VAL A 66 -6.52 -24.24 -4.27
CA VAL A 66 -5.26 -23.57 -3.94
C VAL A 66 -4.54 -24.38 -2.87
N ASP A 67 -3.30 -24.74 -3.13
CA ASP A 67 -2.45 -25.48 -2.19
C ASP A 67 -1.60 -24.51 -1.36
N ILE A 68 -1.78 -24.56 -0.03
CA ILE A 68 -1.07 -23.74 0.96
C ILE A 68 -0.70 -24.66 2.12
N ASN A 69 0.56 -24.60 2.56
CA ASN A 69 1.03 -25.42 3.66
C ASN A 69 0.29 -25.08 4.97
N GLU A 70 -0.01 -26.10 5.78
CA GLU A 70 -0.73 -25.96 7.06
C GLU A 70 0.00 -25.10 8.10
N ASP A 71 1.32 -24.95 7.95
CA ASP A 71 2.18 -24.11 8.80
C ASP A 71 2.25 -22.64 8.36
N SER A 72 1.43 -22.23 7.40
CA SER A 72 1.39 -20.86 6.90
C SER A 72 0.53 -19.95 7.78
N GLY A 73 1.05 -18.77 8.10
CA GLY A 73 0.22 -17.62 8.49
C GLY A 73 -0.55 -17.10 7.27
N ILE A 74 -1.76 -16.57 7.49
CA ILE A 74 -2.62 -16.10 6.41
C ILE A 74 -2.84 -14.60 6.55
N GLY A 75 -2.53 -13.85 5.49
CA GLY A 75 -2.89 -12.44 5.36
C GLY A 75 -3.81 -12.21 4.17
N ILE A 76 -4.75 -11.26 4.31
CA ILE A 76 -5.58 -10.81 3.19
C ILE A 76 -5.09 -9.45 2.73
N LYS A 77 -4.96 -9.28 1.42
CA LYS A 77 -4.63 -8.02 0.75
C LYS A 77 -5.84 -7.50 -0.03
N PRO A 78 -6.75 -6.75 0.59
CA PRO A 78 -7.82 -6.06 -0.13
C PRO A 78 -7.23 -4.94 -0.99
N MET A 79 -7.75 -4.84 -2.22
CA MET A 79 -7.46 -3.74 -3.14
C MET A 79 -8.77 -3.31 -3.77
N SER A 80 -9.24 -2.12 -3.42
CA SER A 80 -10.51 -1.59 -3.88
C SER A 80 -10.36 -0.53 -4.97
N GLU A 81 -11.24 -0.60 -5.97
CA GLU A 81 -11.32 0.40 -7.03
C GLU A 81 -11.62 1.80 -6.48
N PHE A 82 -12.51 1.87 -5.48
CA PHE A 82 -12.88 3.14 -4.84
C PHE A 82 -11.67 3.85 -4.23
N LYS A 83 -10.89 3.17 -3.37
CA LYS A 83 -9.72 3.76 -2.70
C LYS A 83 -8.62 4.13 -3.69
N SER A 84 -8.41 3.29 -4.70
CA SER A 84 -7.45 3.55 -5.77
C SER A 84 -7.83 4.79 -6.59
N LYS A 85 -9.08 4.86 -7.07
CA LYS A 85 -9.54 5.99 -7.90
C LYS A 85 -9.56 7.31 -7.13
N ARG A 86 -9.94 7.33 -5.85
CA ARG A 86 -9.90 8.59 -5.06
C ARG A 86 -8.48 9.11 -4.89
N LEU A 87 -7.49 8.23 -4.70
CA LEU A 87 -6.08 8.64 -4.62
C LEU A 87 -5.60 9.22 -5.96
N ILE A 88 -5.88 8.54 -7.07
CA ILE A 88 -5.50 9.01 -8.41
C ILE A 88 -6.11 10.38 -8.69
N ARG A 89 -7.41 10.56 -8.41
CA ARG A 89 -8.10 11.85 -8.55
C ARG A 89 -7.50 12.95 -7.66
N LYS A 90 -6.94 12.61 -6.50
CA LYS A 90 -6.23 13.57 -5.64
C LYS A 90 -4.87 13.96 -6.21
N ALA A 91 -4.16 13.03 -6.84
CA ALA A 91 -2.84 13.24 -7.43
C ALA A 91 -2.88 14.00 -8.77
N THR A 92 -3.93 13.84 -9.59
CA THR A 92 -3.99 14.49 -10.91
C THR A 92 -3.99 16.03 -10.85
N PRO A 93 -4.83 16.69 -10.03
CA PRO A 93 -4.82 18.16 -9.91
C PRO A 93 -3.54 18.70 -9.28
N TYR A 94 -2.83 17.89 -8.50
CA TYR A 94 -1.55 18.28 -7.92
C TYR A 94 -0.52 18.61 -9.02
N LYS A 95 -0.53 17.85 -10.14
CA LYS A 95 0.30 18.18 -11.31
C LYS A 95 -0.14 19.45 -12.04
N THR A 96 -1.45 19.75 -12.07
CA THR A 96 -1.95 20.91 -12.83
C THR A 96 -1.84 22.23 -12.07
N ASN A 97 -1.90 22.20 -10.74
CA ASN A 97 -1.91 23.41 -9.90
C ASN A 97 -0.50 23.83 -9.43
N ASP A 98 0.47 22.91 -9.37
CA ASP A 98 1.83 23.22 -8.92
C ASP A 98 2.72 23.83 -10.02
N GLY A 99 2.16 24.14 -11.20
CA GLY A 99 2.75 25.05 -12.19
C GLY A 99 4.14 24.65 -12.73
N LYS A 100 4.48 23.37 -12.70
CA LYS A 100 5.67 22.80 -13.36
C LYS A 100 5.28 22.01 -14.60
#